data_AF-A0A3B9Y610-F1
#
_entry.id   AF-A0A3B9Y610-F1
#
_cell.length_a   1.000
_cell.length_b   1.000
_cell.length_c   1.000
_cell.angle_alpha   90.00
_cell.angle_beta   90.00
_cell.angle_gamma   90.00
#
_symmetry.space_group_name_H-M   'P 1'
#
loop_
_entity.id
_entity.type
_entity.pdbx_description
1 polymer ?
#
loop_
_entity_poly.entity_id
_entity_poly.type
_entity_poly.pdbx_seq_one_letter_code
_entity_poly.pdbx_strand_id
1 'polypeptide(L)'
;MIGNSNAPWINFAAKNYGLATNYFGVTHPSQPNYIAATSGSTNGVIDDSDITINVPNIVDQLEAHSKTWKGYMQSLSLCNGNLLASSCGNQLYERKHDPFVSYADVQNNPARMANIVDFSQFSTDLANNKVPNFSWISPDQCHDMHGRGALASDPCSFSNEQLLISAGDKFLRNTVGAIMNSNTWQNSNSVILIAWDESDFPFSDTSGCCDATPGGGHVVTLAIPSENDTERTSKVAYNHYSLLATIESAWKLGCLKFTCDTVNVKPMSDLVGQNG
;
A
#
# COMPACT_ATOMS: atom_id res chain seq x y z
N MET A 1 -2.62 14.98 8.01
CA MET A 1 -1.30 14.31 8.16
C MET A 1 -0.12 15.28 8.01
N ILE A 2 0.07 15.93 6.85
CA ILE A 2 1.15 16.92 6.67
C ILE A 2 1.01 18.08 7.66
N GLY A 3 2.10 18.45 8.32
CA GLY A 3 2.16 19.45 9.39
C GLY A 3 1.85 18.91 10.79
N ASN A 4 1.42 17.65 10.94
CA ASN A 4 1.15 17.07 12.26
C ASN A 4 2.46 16.80 13.02
N SER A 5 2.62 17.33 14.23
CA SER A 5 3.81 17.14 15.06
C SER A 5 4.07 15.69 15.50
N ASN A 6 3.04 14.84 15.48
CA ASN A 6 3.16 13.40 15.76
C ASN A 6 3.63 12.59 14.54
N ALA A 7 3.78 13.23 13.37
CA ALA A 7 4.27 12.61 12.14
C ALA A 7 5.57 13.26 11.61
N PRO A 8 6.63 13.36 12.44
CA PRO A 8 7.85 14.08 12.06
C PRO A 8 8.57 13.45 10.87
N TRP A 9 8.60 12.12 10.73
CA TRP A 9 9.24 11.47 9.59
C TRP A 9 8.44 11.68 8.30
N ILE A 10 7.11 11.58 8.33
CA ILE A 10 6.26 11.85 7.15
C ILE A 10 6.43 13.30 6.70
N ASN A 11 6.47 14.25 7.64
CA ASN A 11 6.74 15.66 7.33
C ASN A 11 8.13 15.87 6.73
N PHE A 12 9.13 15.13 7.21
CA PHE A 12 10.47 15.15 6.63
C PHE A 12 10.44 14.59 5.21
N ALA A 13 9.85 13.42 5.00
CA ALA A 13 9.76 12.76 3.70
C ALA A 13 9.04 13.63 2.67
N ALA A 14 7.92 14.24 3.05
CA ALA A 14 7.14 15.15 2.20
C ALA A 14 7.91 16.40 1.74
N LYS A 15 8.98 16.79 2.46
CA LYS A 15 9.83 17.94 2.10
C LYS A 15 11.09 17.56 1.33
N ASN A 16 11.51 16.29 1.39
CA ASN A 16 12.81 15.86 0.86
C ASN A 16 12.67 14.90 -0.33
N TYR A 17 11.51 14.27 -0.51
CA TYR A 17 11.25 13.29 -1.56
C TYR A 17 10.09 13.71 -2.48
N GLY A 18 9.54 12.77 -3.24
CA GLY A 18 8.35 12.99 -4.06
C GLY A 18 7.08 13.04 -3.20
N LEU A 19 6.27 14.08 -3.38
CA LEU A 19 4.96 14.24 -2.74
C LEU A 19 3.88 14.48 -3.80
N ALA A 20 2.89 13.59 -3.86
CA ALA A 20 1.65 13.86 -4.57
C ALA A 20 0.74 14.71 -3.67
N THR A 21 0.56 15.99 -4.02
CA THR A 21 -0.28 16.92 -3.25
C THR A 21 -1.76 16.82 -3.58
N ASN A 22 -2.12 16.03 -4.60
CA ASN A 22 -3.49 15.89 -5.10
C ASN A 22 -3.80 14.40 -5.34
N TYR A 23 -3.66 13.58 -4.31
CA TYR A 23 -3.89 12.14 -4.35
C TYR A 23 -5.13 11.78 -3.51
N PHE A 24 -5.95 10.85 -4.00
CA PHE A 24 -7.19 10.42 -3.35
C PHE A 24 -7.28 8.91 -3.17
N GLY A 25 -7.98 8.46 -2.12
CA GLY A 25 -8.55 7.12 -2.07
C GLY A 25 -9.53 6.90 -3.23
N VAL A 26 -9.73 5.66 -3.65
CA VAL A 26 -10.71 5.30 -4.69
C VAL A 26 -12.13 5.27 -4.12
N THR A 27 -12.30 4.84 -2.87
CA THR A 27 -13.63 4.79 -2.23
C THR A 27 -13.49 4.70 -0.71
N HIS A 28 -14.61 4.46 -0.02
CA HIS A 28 -14.68 4.00 1.37
C HIS A 28 -15.47 2.69 1.40
N PRO A 29 -15.14 1.67 2.23
CA PRO A 29 -14.03 1.62 3.19
C PRO A 29 -12.74 0.99 2.60
N SER A 30 -11.77 0.68 3.47
CA SER A 30 -10.41 0.17 3.19
C SER A 30 -10.32 -0.89 2.09
N GLN A 31 -11.00 -2.04 2.24
CA GLN A 31 -10.74 -3.22 1.39
C GLN A 31 -10.90 -2.95 -0.12
N PRO A 32 -11.98 -2.29 -0.60
CA PRO A 32 -12.07 -1.85 -2.00
C PRO A 32 -10.85 -1.08 -2.53
N ASN A 33 -10.16 -0.28 -1.70
CA ASN A 33 -8.96 0.47 -2.11
C ASN A 33 -7.76 -0.44 -2.34
N TYR A 34 -7.56 -1.46 -1.49
CA TYR A 34 -6.52 -2.49 -1.70
C TYR A 34 -6.76 -3.28 -3.00
N ILE A 35 -8.02 -3.64 -3.28
CA ILE A 35 -8.41 -4.31 -4.54
C ILE A 35 -8.20 -3.36 -5.73
N ALA A 36 -8.57 -2.09 -5.61
CA ALA A 36 -8.33 -1.07 -6.62
C ALA A 36 -6.84 -0.90 -6.96
N ALA A 37 -5.98 -0.85 -5.93
CA ALA A 37 -4.53 -0.71 -6.06
C ALA A 37 -3.84 -1.93 -6.69
N THR A 38 -4.50 -3.10 -6.73
CA THR A 38 -3.89 -4.36 -7.19
C THR A 38 -4.62 -5.03 -8.35
N SER A 39 -5.79 -4.54 -8.76
CA SER A 39 -6.55 -5.05 -9.92
C SER A 39 -7.14 -3.96 -10.82
N GLY A 40 -6.91 -2.69 -10.50
CA GLY A 40 -7.36 -1.54 -11.31
C GLY A 40 -8.86 -1.27 -11.26
N SER A 41 -9.59 -1.89 -10.33
CA SER A 41 -11.02 -1.68 -10.08
C SER A 41 -11.37 -2.14 -8.68
N THR A 42 -12.49 -1.69 -8.10
CA THR A 42 -13.03 -2.30 -6.87
C THR A 42 -13.64 -3.67 -7.15
N ASN A 43 -13.90 -4.02 -8.42
CA ASN A 43 -14.55 -5.26 -8.85
C ASN A 43 -15.88 -5.55 -8.14
N GLY A 44 -16.60 -4.49 -7.75
CA GLY A 44 -17.88 -4.59 -7.04
C GLY A 44 -17.76 -4.89 -5.55
N VAL A 45 -16.56 -4.89 -4.97
CA VAL A 45 -16.36 -4.90 -3.52
C VAL A 45 -16.76 -3.53 -2.97
N ILE A 46 -17.59 -3.52 -1.94
CA ILE A 46 -18.22 -2.31 -1.38
C ILE A 46 -18.04 -2.16 0.14
N ASP A 47 -17.49 -3.17 0.80
CA ASP A 47 -17.28 -3.19 2.25
C ASP A 47 -16.04 -4.03 2.61
N ASP A 48 -15.77 -4.12 3.91
CA ASP A 48 -14.63 -4.82 4.50
C ASP A 48 -14.91 -6.31 4.82
N SER A 49 -15.96 -6.90 4.24
CA SER A 49 -16.29 -8.30 4.47
C SER A 49 -15.30 -9.23 3.76
N ASP A 50 -15.13 -10.43 4.30
CA ASP A 50 -14.33 -11.44 3.63
C ASP A 50 -14.93 -11.80 2.27
N ILE A 51 -14.15 -11.58 1.21
CA ILE A 51 -14.53 -11.89 -0.18
C ILE A 51 -13.48 -12.75 -0.88
N THR A 52 -13.93 -13.50 -1.89
CA THR A 52 -13.06 -14.13 -2.88
C THR A 52 -13.56 -13.70 -4.25
N ILE A 53 -12.71 -13.02 -5.01
CA ILE A 53 -13.01 -12.52 -6.37
C ILE A 53 -12.14 -13.25 -7.40
N ASN A 54 -12.72 -13.54 -8.56
CA ASN A 54 -12.04 -14.22 -9.66
C ASN A 54 -11.82 -13.25 -10.82
N VAL A 55 -10.76 -12.45 -10.71
CA VAL A 55 -10.40 -11.40 -11.67
C VAL A 55 -8.88 -11.37 -11.87
N PRO A 56 -8.40 -10.92 -13.05
CA PRO A 56 -6.97 -10.65 -13.23
C PRO A 56 -6.48 -9.59 -12.25
N ASN A 57 -5.27 -9.77 -11.74
CA ASN A 57 -4.65 -8.87 -10.78
C ASN A 57 -3.14 -8.71 -11.04
N ILE A 58 -2.50 -7.84 -10.27
CA ILE A 58 -1.08 -7.51 -10.42
C ILE A 58 -0.16 -8.73 -10.31
N VAL A 59 -0.53 -9.78 -9.54
CA VAL A 59 0.26 -11.01 -9.46
C VAL A 59 0.36 -11.69 -10.83
N ASP A 60 -0.74 -11.75 -11.59
CA ASP A 60 -0.73 -12.33 -12.94
C ASP A 60 0.18 -11.55 -13.87
N GLN A 61 0.11 -10.23 -13.81
CA GLN A 61 0.96 -9.34 -14.59
C GLN A 61 2.45 -9.51 -14.25
N LEU A 62 2.79 -9.56 -12.96
CA LEU A 62 4.16 -9.72 -12.49
C LEU A 62 4.73 -11.07 -12.94
N GLU A 63 4.00 -12.17 -12.72
CA GLU A 63 4.45 -13.51 -13.08
C GLU A 63 4.58 -13.69 -14.60
N ALA A 64 3.64 -13.14 -15.39
CA ALA A 64 3.72 -13.14 -16.85
C ALA A 64 4.97 -12.40 -17.38
N HIS A 65 5.51 -11.46 -16.61
CA HIS A 65 6.72 -10.70 -16.93
C HIS A 65 7.95 -11.16 -16.13
N SER A 66 7.91 -12.37 -15.55
CA SER A 66 9.00 -12.96 -14.77
C SER A 66 9.49 -12.07 -13.61
N LYS A 67 8.58 -11.26 -13.04
CA LYS A 67 8.83 -10.48 -11.83
C LYS A 67 8.43 -11.29 -10.61
N THR A 68 9.31 -11.33 -9.62
CA THR A 68 9.00 -11.94 -8.33
C THR A 68 8.19 -10.97 -7.47
N TRP A 69 7.33 -11.52 -6.60
CA TRP A 69 6.50 -10.72 -5.72
C TRP A 69 6.39 -11.35 -4.34
N LYS A 70 6.14 -10.54 -3.32
CA LYS A 70 5.83 -10.99 -1.97
C LYS A 70 4.98 -9.97 -1.23
N GLY A 71 3.99 -10.45 -0.48
CA GLY A 71 3.21 -9.67 0.47
C GLY A 71 3.76 -9.87 1.88
N TYR A 72 4.16 -8.79 2.53
CA TYR A 72 4.65 -8.76 3.91
C TYR A 72 3.60 -8.13 4.81
N MET A 73 2.88 -8.97 5.56
CA MET A 73 1.75 -8.55 6.38
C MET A 73 2.15 -8.59 7.85
N GLN A 74 2.13 -7.44 8.54
CA GLN A 74 2.51 -7.40 9.95
C GLN A 74 1.50 -8.17 10.80
N SER A 75 1.99 -8.92 11.79
CA SER A 75 1.18 -9.70 12.73
C SER A 75 0.41 -10.89 12.11
N LEU A 76 0.66 -11.24 10.84
CA LEU A 76 0.07 -12.41 10.16
C LEU A 76 0.43 -13.73 10.86
N SER A 77 1.62 -13.84 11.44
CA SER A 77 2.05 -15.03 12.19
C SER A 77 1.11 -15.37 13.36
N LEU A 78 0.39 -14.39 13.90
CA LEU A 78 -0.62 -14.58 14.95
C LEU A 78 -1.86 -15.34 14.47
N CYS A 79 -1.99 -15.57 13.16
CA CYS A 79 -3.02 -16.42 12.56
C CYS A 79 -2.71 -17.93 12.66
N ASN A 80 -1.56 -18.31 13.23
CA ASN A 80 -1.16 -19.70 13.41
C ASN A 80 -1.23 -20.53 12.12
N GLY A 81 -0.84 -19.93 10.99
CA GLY A 81 -0.83 -20.56 9.67
C GLY A 81 -2.15 -20.50 8.90
N ASN A 82 -3.23 -19.99 9.48
CA ASN A 82 -4.47 -19.75 8.74
C ASN A 82 -4.41 -18.40 8.00
N LEU A 83 -3.86 -18.41 6.79
CA LEU A 83 -3.75 -17.20 5.94
C LEU A 83 -5.10 -16.63 5.49
N LEU A 84 -6.20 -17.36 5.65
CA LEU A 84 -7.55 -16.90 5.31
C LEU A 84 -8.37 -16.51 6.55
N ALA A 85 -7.76 -16.41 7.72
CA ALA A 85 -8.43 -15.91 8.91
C ALA A 85 -8.86 -14.45 8.69
N SER A 86 -10.10 -14.11 9.05
CA SER A 86 -10.62 -12.73 8.95
C SER A 86 -9.76 -11.75 9.74
N SER A 87 -9.36 -12.13 10.96
CA SER A 87 -8.44 -11.35 11.78
C SER A 87 -7.72 -12.22 12.81
N CYS A 88 -6.58 -11.74 13.30
CA CYS A 88 -5.71 -12.46 14.23
C CYS A 88 -5.03 -11.52 15.23
N GLY A 89 -4.53 -12.09 16.33
CA GLY A 89 -3.76 -11.31 17.30
C GLY A 89 -4.56 -10.20 17.99
N ASN A 90 -5.87 -10.42 18.23
CA ASN A 90 -6.78 -9.39 18.76
C ASN A 90 -6.96 -8.21 17.79
N GLN A 91 -7.28 -8.50 16.52
CA GLN A 91 -7.40 -7.52 15.44
C GLN A 91 -6.12 -6.72 15.20
N LEU A 92 -4.94 -7.34 15.34
CA LEU A 92 -3.71 -6.72 14.87
C LEU A 92 -3.58 -6.94 13.36
N TYR A 93 -3.63 -8.19 12.94
CA TYR A 93 -3.80 -8.54 11.53
C TYR A 93 -5.28 -8.56 11.18
N GLU A 94 -5.62 -7.88 10.08
CA GLU A 94 -6.97 -7.83 9.51
C GLU A 94 -6.86 -8.18 8.02
N ARG A 95 -7.63 -9.18 7.58
CA ARG A 95 -7.57 -9.74 6.22
C ARG A 95 -7.88 -8.69 5.15
N LYS A 96 -8.72 -7.71 5.47
CA LYS A 96 -9.07 -6.60 4.58
C LYS A 96 -7.88 -5.77 4.07
N HIS A 97 -6.74 -5.78 4.79
CA HIS A 97 -5.50 -5.08 4.40
C HIS A 97 -4.54 -5.96 3.57
N ASP A 98 -4.92 -7.19 3.26
CA ASP A 98 -4.19 -8.12 2.40
C ASP A 98 -5.00 -8.38 1.11
N PRO A 99 -4.70 -7.68 0.02
CA PRO A 99 -5.44 -7.87 -1.23
C PRO A 99 -5.22 -9.26 -1.83
N PHE A 100 -4.07 -9.90 -1.61
CA PHE A 100 -3.70 -11.11 -2.33
C PHE A 100 -4.56 -12.29 -1.94
N VAL A 101 -4.90 -12.41 -0.65
CA VAL A 101 -5.83 -13.44 -0.16
C VAL A 101 -7.28 -13.20 -0.59
N SER A 102 -7.59 -12.11 -1.30
CA SER A 102 -8.90 -11.87 -1.89
C SER A 102 -9.05 -12.47 -3.29
N TYR A 103 -7.96 -12.85 -3.96
CA TYR A 103 -8.01 -13.37 -5.33
C TYR A 103 -8.08 -14.90 -5.37
N ALA A 104 -9.02 -15.43 -6.15
CA ALA A 104 -9.27 -16.87 -6.26
C ALA A 104 -8.07 -17.65 -6.83
N ASP A 105 -7.35 -17.07 -7.77
CA ASP A 105 -6.14 -17.62 -8.40
C ASP A 105 -4.95 -17.69 -7.42
N VAL A 106 -4.85 -16.74 -6.49
CA VAL A 106 -3.88 -16.77 -5.38
C VAL A 106 -4.28 -17.86 -4.37
N GLN A 107 -5.53 -17.84 -3.88
CA GLN A 107 -6.01 -18.84 -2.90
C GLN A 107 -5.85 -20.29 -3.38
N ASN A 108 -6.13 -20.55 -4.66
CA ASN A 108 -6.07 -21.89 -5.24
C ASN A 108 -4.66 -22.31 -5.69
N ASN A 109 -3.65 -21.44 -5.55
CA ASN A 109 -2.26 -21.73 -5.91
C ASN A 109 -1.36 -21.70 -4.67
N PRO A 110 -0.93 -22.87 -4.15
CA PRO A 110 -0.06 -22.94 -2.98
C PRO A 110 1.26 -22.15 -3.09
N ALA A 111 1.82 -22.02 -4.30
CA ALA A 111 3.04 -21.25 -4.50
C ALA A 111 2.79 -19.74 -4.36
N ARG A 112 1.64 -19.24 -4.82
CA ARG A 112 1.23 -17.85 -4.63
C ARG A 112 0.88 -17.56 -3.17
N MET A 113 0.18 -18.46 -2.50
CA MET A 113 -0.07 -18.34 -1.05
C MET A 113 1.23 -18.31 -0.23
N ALA A 114 2.26 -19.06 -0.64
CA ALA A 114 3.56 -19.05 0.03
C ALA A 114 4.33 -17.71 -0.12
N ASN A 115 3.92 -16.83 -1.03
CA ASN A 115 4.45 -15.47 -1.16
C ASN A 115 3.78 -14.47 -0.20
N ILE A 116 2.82 -14.91 0.62
CA ILE A 116 2.18 -14.08 1.64
C ILE A 116 2.78 -14.48 2.99
N VAL A 117 3.57 -13.60 3.57
CA VAL A 117 4.38 -13.89 4.76
C VAL A 117 4.19 -12.82 5.83
N ASP A 118 4.54 -13.19 7.06
CA ASP A 118 4.61 -12.22 8.15
C ASP A 118 5.72 -11.19 7.90
N PHE A 119 5.46 -9.93 8.24
CA PHE A 119 6.41 -8.82 8.05
C PHE A 119 7.78 -9.08 8.71
N SER A 120 7.88 -9.88 9.76
CA SER A 120 9.18 -10.27 10.36
C SER A 120 10.15 -10.90 9.36
N GLN A 121 9.65 -11.58 8.32
CA GLN A 121 10.46 -12.16 7.24
C GLN A 121 11.18 -11.08 6.41
N PHE A 122 10.65 -9.86 6.35
CA PHE A 122 11.21 -8.76 5.55
C PHE A 122 12.67 -8.47 5.91
N SER A 123 12.98 -8.42 7.21
CA SER A 123 14.35 -8.17 7.69
C SER A 123 15.34 -9.26 7.24
N THR A 124 14.90 -10.52 7.21
CA THR A 124 15.71 -11.65 6.76
C THR A 124 15.91 -11.61 5.25
N ASP A 125 14.87 -11.31 4.49
CA ASP A 125 14.97 -11.18 3.03
C ASP A 125 15.89 -10.02 2.63
N LEU A 126 15.76 -8.88 3.31
CA LEU A 126 16.56 -7.69 3.08
C LEU A 126 18.05 -7.94 3.36
N ALA A 127 18.37 -8.57 4.49
CA ALA A 127 19.74 -8.91 4.87
C ALA A 127 20.40 -9.92 3.91
N ASN A 128 19.60 -10.79 3.29
CA ASN A 128 20.08 -11.84 2.39
C ASN A 128 20.00 -11.45 0.90
N ASN A 129 19.64 -10.20 0.55
CA ASN A 129 19.38 -9.78 -0.82
C ASN A 129 18.34 -10.65 -1.55
N LYS A 130 17.30 -11.07 -0.83
CA LYS A 130 16.20 -11.93 -1.33
C LYS A 130 14.84 -11.22 -1.34
N VAL A 131 14.82 -9.90 -1.23
CA VAL A 131 13.59 -9.14 -1.47
C VAL A 131 13.14 -9.29 -2.93
N PRO A 132 11.83 -9.42 -3.20
CA PRO A 132 11.31 -9.61 -4.54
C PRO A 132 11.39 -8.31 -5.38
N ASN A 133 11.10 -8.41 -6.68
CA ASN A 133 10.93 -7.22 -7.52
C ASN A 133 9.80 -6.34 -7.01
N PHE A 134 8.66 -6.94 -6.64
CA PHE A 134 7.51 -6.26 -6.07
C PHE A 134 7.29 -6.68 -4.61
N SER A 135 7.52 -5.75 -3.68
CA SER A 135 7.26 -5.95 -2.25
C SER A 135 6.05 -5.13 -1.85
N TRP A 136 4.99 -5.79 -1.38
CA TRP A 136 3.86 -5.14 -0.73
C TRP A 136 4.02 -5.24 0.78
N ILE A 137 3.89 -4.14 1.52
CA ILE A 137 4.00 -4.13 2.99
C ILE A 137 2.72 -3.51 3.55
N SER A 138 1.98 -4.29 4.36
CA SER A 138 0.85 -3.77 5.13
C SER A 138 1.21 -3.78 6.63
N PRO A 139 1.23 -2.61 7.31
CA PRO A 139 1.33 -2.55 8.76
C PRO A 139 0.08 -3.16 9.42
N ASP A 140 0.21 -3.51 10.69
CA ASP A 140 -0.92 -3.98 11.50
C ASP A 140 -1.72 -2.80 12.06
N GLN A 141 -2.86 -3.09 12.67
CA GLN A 141 -3.78 -2.07 13.22
C GLN A 141 -3.15 -1.17 14.31
N CYS A 142 -1.97 -1.50 14.87
CA CYS A 142 -1.27 -0.57 15.78
C CYS A 142 -0.37 0.43 15.04
N HIS A 143 -0.02 0.15 13.77
CA HIS A 143 0.96 0.90 13.00
C HIS A 143 0.42 1.45 11.67
N ASP A 144 -0.79 1.06 11.25
CA ASP A 144 -1.48 1.55 10.04
C ASP A 144 -2.10 2.95 10.20
N MET A 145 -2.09 3.47 11.43
CA MET A 145 -2.65 4.76 11.84
C MET A 145 -4.18 4.81 11.97
N HIS A 146 -4.89 3.70 11.73
CA HIS A 146 -6.35 3.60 11.90
C HIS A 146 -6.71 3.07 13.30
N GLY A 147 -6.04 2.01 13.76
CA GLY A 147 -6.35 1.44 15.08
C GLY A 147 -7.49 0.42 15.05
N ARG A 148 -7.59 -0.34 16.14
CA ARG A 148 -8.57 -1.42 16.31
C ARG A 148 -9.66 -1.09 17.32
N GLY A 149 -10.72 -1.89 17.32
CA GLY A 149 -11.79 -1.82 18.32
C GLY A 149 -11.30 -2.22 19.70
N ALA A 150 -10.91 -1.24 20.53
CA ALA A 150 -10.41 -1.47 21.88
C ALA A 150 -10.79 -0.32 22.83
N LEU A 151 -10.67 -0.55 24.15
CA LEU A 151 -10.84 0.50 25.15
C LEU A 151 -9.78 1.60 24.97
N ALA A 152 -10.10 2.84 25.31
CA ALA A 152 -9.17 3.98 25.18
C ALA A 152 -7.84 3.82 25.97
N SER A 153 -7.80 2.93 26.97
CA SER A 153 -6.56 2.58 27.68
C SER A 153 -5.57 1.77 26.82
N ASP A 154 -6.05 1.15 25.74
CA ASP A 154 -5.24 0.45 24.77
C ASP A 154 -4.64 1.47 23.79
N PRO A 155 -3.31 1.62 23.70
CA PRO A 155 -2.69 2.61 22.82
C PRO A 155 -2.99 2.37 21.34
N CYS A 156 -3.44 1.16 20.95
CA CYS A 156 -3.84 0.83 19.59
C CYS A 156 -5.35 0.99 19.33
N SER A 157 -6.13 1.46 20.31
CA SER A 157 -7.53 1.79 20.07
C SER A 157 -7.65 2.90 19.03
N PHE A 158 -8.59 2.78 18.08
CA PHE A 158 -8.89 3.84 17.11
C PHE A 158 -9.22 5.18 17.78
N SER A 159 -9.62 5.18 19.07
CA SER A 159 -9.85 6.43 19.83
C SER A 159 -8.56 7.20 20.15
N ASN A 160 -7.39 6.64 19.88
CA ASN A 160 -6.07 7.19 20.18
C ASN A 160 -5.31 7.65 18.92
N GLU A 161 -6.01 8.31 17.99
CA GLU A 161 -5.50 8.75 16.67
C GLU A 161 -4.07 9.32 16.72
N GLN A 162 -3.78 10.26 17.61
CA GLN A 162 -2.44 10.90 17.67
C GLN A 162 -1.33 9.93 18.09
N LEU A 163 -1.63 8.93 18.93
CA LEU A 163 -0.68 7.86 19.27
C LEU A 163 -0.48 6.90 18.11
N LEU A 164 -1.55 6.56 17.40
CA LEU A 164 -1.52 5.73 16.20
C LEU A 164 -0.70 6.37 15.08
N ILE A 165 -0.89 7.68 14.84
CA ILE A 165 -0.07 8.47 13.92
C ILE A 165 1.40 8.42 14.31
N SER A 166 1.72 8.60 15.60
CA SER A 166 3.11 8.51 16.07
C SER A 166 3.71 7.11 15.92
N ALA A 167 2.91 6.06 16.14
CA ALA A 167 3.34 4.68 15.98
C ALA A 167 3.63 4.35 14.51
N GLY A 168 2.73 4.73 13.60
CA GLY A 168 2.90 4.55 12.17
C GLY A 168 4.06 5.39 11.59
N ASP A 169 4.27 6.63 12.06
CA ASP A 169 5.39 7.46 11.62
C ASP A 169 6.73 6.81 11.97
N LYS A 170 6.83 6.26 13.18
CA LYS A 170 8.00 5.49 13.62
C LYS A 170 8.17 4.19 12.83
N PHE A 171 7.07 3.49 12.52
CA PHE A 171 7.11 2.30 11.67
C PHE A 171 7.69 2.64 10.29
N LEU A 172 7.17 3.69 9.63
CA LEU A 172 7.66 4.14 8.33
C LEU A 172 9.13 4.55 8.39
N ARG A 173 9.53 5.35 9.39
CA ARG A 173 10.94 5.73 9.59
C ARG A 173 11.88 4.53 9.64
N ASN A 174 11.51 3.51 10.40
CA ASN A 174 12.34 2.33 10.59
C ASN A 174 12.36 1.46 9.32
N THR A 175 11.19 1.20 8.72
CA THR A 175 11.06 0.33 7.54
C THR A 175 11.72 0.95 6.32
N VAL A 176 11.42 2.21 6.01
CA VAL A 176 12.05 2.94 4.90
C VAL A 176 13.55 3.10 5.13
N GLY A 177 13.96 3.45 6.36
CA GLY A 177 15.36 3.51 6.73
C GLY A 177 16.10 2.19 6.53
N ALA A 178 15.48 1.06 6.86
CA ALA A 178 16.06 -0.26 6.61
C ALA A 178 16.22 -0.53 5.11
N ILE A 179 15.18 -0.23 4.30
CA ILE A 179 15.22 -0.39 2.84
C ILE A 179 16.35 0.43 2.25
N MET A 180 16.39 1.74 2.53
CA MET A 180 17.36 2.67 1.93
C MET A 180 18.81 2.35 2.32
N ASN A 181 19.03 1.73 3.49
CA ASN A 181 20.34 1.28 3.94
C ASN A 181 20.73 -0.12 3.42
N SER A 182 19.83 -0.81 2.72
CA SER A 182 20.09 -2.15 2.21
C SER A 182 20.97 -2.14 0.96
N ASN A 183 21.68 -3.25 0.76
CA ASN A 183 22.44 -3.47 -0.47
C ASN A 183 21.54 -3.53 -1.71
N THR A 184 20.29 -4.00 -1.57
CA THR A 184 19.34 -4.01 -2.70
C THR A 184 19.05 -2.58 -3.15
N TRP A 185 18.74 -1.66 -2.23
CA TRP A 185 18.46 -0.27 -2.57
C TRP A 185 19.64 0.44 -3.23
N GLN A 186 20.84 0.26 -2.67
CA GLN A 186 22.06 0.94 -3.14
C GLN A 186 22.53 0.47 -4.53
N ASN A 187 22.10 -0.72 -4.98
CA ASN A 187 22.56 -1.34 -6.22
C ASN A 187 21.42 -1.66 -7.20
N SER A 188 20.24 -1.06 -7.00
CA SER A 188 19.12 -1.23 -7.92
C SER A 188 18.35 0.06 -8.13
N ASN A 189 17.63 0.10 -9.25
CA ASN A 189 16.69 1.17 -9.57
C ASN A 189 15.37 0.78 -8.94
N SER A 190 15.14 1.30 -7.73
CA SER A 190 14.02 0.95 -6.87
C SER A 190 13.21 2.21 -6.56
N VAL A 191 11.93 2.02 -6.29
CA VAL A 191 11.05 3.10 -5.82
C VAL A 191 10.27 2.58 -4.62
N ILE A 192 10.17 3.39 -3.58
CA ILE A 192 9.23 3.19 -2.48
C ILE A 192 8.04 4.10 -2.74
N LEU A 193 6.85 3.50 -2.86
CA LEU A 193 5.58 4.19 -2.89
C LEU A 193 4.89 4.00 -1.53
N ILE A 194 4.46 5.09 -0.91
CA ILE A 194 3.74 5.08 0.37
C ILE A 194 2.43 5.81 0.15
N ALA A 195 1.32 5.13 0.38
CA ALA A 195 -0.02 5.69 0.29
C ALA A 195 -0.86 5.18 1.45
N TRP A 196 -1.83 5.98 1.86
CA TRP A 196 -2.94 5.55 2.70
C TRP A 196 -4.08 5.13 1.77
N ASP A 197 -4.87 4.15 2.20
CA ASP A 197 -5.99 3.58 1.45
C ASP A 197 -7.16 4.56 1.30
N GLU A 198 -7.43 5.37 2.33
CA GLU A 198 -8.49 6.38 2.29
C GLU A 198 -8.32 7.44 3.38
N SER A 199 -9.12 8.51 3.31
CA SER A 199 -9.27 9.47 4.41
C SER A 199 -10.16 8.88 5.50
N ASP A 200 -9.79 8.97 6.77
CA ASP A 200 -10.52 8.28 7.85
C ASP A 200 -11.80 8.99 8.33
N PHE A 201 -12.49 8.36 9.30
CA PHE A 201 -13.66 8.84 10.02
C PHE A 201 -13.56 10.34 10.38
N PRO A 202 -14.61 11.13 10.10
CA PRO A 202 -15.97 10.69 9.81
C PRO A 202 -16.27 10.34 8.34
N PHE A 203 -15.29 9.93 7.52
CA PHE A 203 -15.46 9.63 6.08
C PHE A 203 -16.17 10.76 5.33
N SER A 204 -16.02 11.98 5.85
CA SER A 204 -16.70 13.16 5.33
C SER A 204 -16.05 13.67 4.07
N ASP A 205 -14.76 13.35 3.87
CA ASP A 205 -14.09 13.59 2.61
C ASP A 205 -14.34 12.41 1.67
N THR A 206 -15.16 12.69 0.65
CA THR A 206 -15.46 11.79 -0.47
C THR A 206 -14.92 12.36 -1.78
N SER A 207 -13.97 13.30 -1.68
CA SER A 207 -13.27 13.83 -2.85
C SER A 207 -12.57 12.68 -3.58
N GLY A 208 -12.50 12.79 -4.90
CA GLY A 208 -11.89 11.77 -5.73
C GLY A 208 -11.55 12.31 -7.11
N CYS A 209 -10.89 11.47 -7.90
CA CYS A 209 -10.48 11.76 -9.26
C CYS A 209 -10.39 10.47 -10.06
N CYS A 210 -10.01 10.60 -11.35
CA CYS A 210 -9.36 9.51 -12.07
C CYS A 210 -10.23 8.23 -12.09
N ASP A 211 -11.47 8.38 -12.58
CA ASP A 211 -12.53 7.37 -12.61
C ASP A 211 -13.11 6.92 -11.25
N ALA A 212 -12.79 7.65 -10.17
CA ALA A 212 -13.37 7.47 -8.85
C ALA A 212 -13.91 8.80 -8.31
N THR A 213 -15.11 9.21 -8.73
CA THR A 213 -15.79 10.41 -8.22
C THR A 213 -17.28 10.14 -7.99
N PRO A 214 -17.77 10.16 -6.73
CA PRO A 214 -17.02 10.40 -5.48
C PRO A 214 -15.93 9.34 -5.23
N GLY A 215 -14.94 9.69 -4.42
CA GLY A 215 -13.80 8.84 -4.06
C GLY A 215 -13.66 8.61 -2.56
N GLY A 216 -12.46 8.19 -2.14
CA GLY A 216 -12.09 7.89 -0.75
C GLY A 216 -11.47 9.06 0.02
N GLY A 217 -11.58 10.28 -0.50
CA GLY A 217 -11.01 11.48 0.13
C GLY A 217 -9.51 11.64 -0.08
N HIS A 218 -8.97 12.80 0.32
CA HIS A 218 -7.58 13.17 0.10
C HIS A 218 -6.65 12.42 1.06
N VAL A 219 -5.59 11.83 0.53
CA VAL A 219 -4.58 11.10 1.31
C VAL A 219 -3.17 11.56 0.95
N VAL A 220 -2.24 11.42 1.91
CA VAL A 220 -0.83 11.65 1.63
C VAL A 220 -0.33 10.54 0.71
N THR A 221 0.48 10.88 -0.28
CA THR A 221 1.21 9.88 -1.05
C THR A 221 2.63 10.35 -1.33
N LEU A 222 3.58 9.50 -0.98
CA LEU A 222 5.01 9.74 -1.11
C LEU A 222 5.61 8.79 -2.14
N ALA A 223 6.56 9.29 -2.90
CA ALA A 223 7.37 8.52 -3.83
C ALA A 223 8.85 8.81 -3.55
N ILE A 224 9.61 7.76 -3.25
CA ILE A 224 11.04 7.86 -2.95
C ILE A 224 11.74 7.00 -3.99
N PRO A 225 12.31 7.57 -5.06
CA PRO A 225 13.15 6.83 -6.00
C PRO A 225 14.58 6.67 -5.47
N SER A 226 15.23 5.54 -5.75
CA SER A 226 16.65 5.33 -5.38
C SER A 226 17.60 6.18 -6.22
N GLU A 227 17.20 6.49 -7.46
CA GLU A 227 17.89 7.43 -8.34
C GLU A 227 17.26 8.82 -8.22
N ASN A 228 18.09 9.85 -8.01
CA ASN A 228 17.67 11.26 -7.90
C ASN A 228 16.74 11.54 -6.71
N ASP A 229 17.29 11.36 -5.51
CA ASP A 229 16.71 11.62 -4.19
C ASP A 229 16.50 13.12 -3.91
N THR A 230 15.85 13.80 -4.84
CA THR A 230 15.58 15.25 -4.79
C THR A 230 14.10 15.49 -4.58
N GLU A 231 13.78 16.52 -3.82
CA GLU A 231 12.41 17.01 -3.59
C GLU A 231 11.64 17.17 -4.91
N ARG A 232 10.45 16.58 -4.98
CA ARG A 232 9.50 16.77 -6.09
C ARG A 232 8.09 16.91 -5.53
N THR A 233 7.31 17.80 -6.11
CA THR A 233 5.88 17.90 -5.79
C THR A 233 5.06 17.80 -7.07
N SER A 234 3.99 17.01 -7.02
CA SER A 234 3.02 16.91 -8.11
C SER A 234 1.65 17.42 -7.68
N LYS A 235 1.02 18.17 -8.58
CA LYS A 235 -0.37 18.63 -8.46
C LYS A 235 -1.31 17.85 -9.39
N VAL A 236 -0.77 16.92 -10.18
CA VAL A 236 -1.59 16.04 -11.01
C VAL A 236 -2.51 15.25 -10.08
N ALA A 237 -3.77 15.12 -10.48
CA ALA A 237 -4.73 14.33 -9.74
C ALA A 237 -4.38 12.84 -9.88
N TYR A 238 -4.23 12.15 -8.76
CA TYR A 238 -3.91 10.73 -8.70
C TYR A 238 -4.83 9.99 -7.72
N ASN A 239 -4.98 8.68 -7.93
CA ASN A 239 -5.63 7.75 -6.98
C ASN A 239 -4.95 6.37 -7.05
N HIS A 240 -5.52 5.34 -6.40
CA HIS A 240 -4.93 4.00 -6.43
C HIS A 240 -4.80 3.37 -7.81
N TYR A 241 -5.65 3.74 -8.78
CA TYR A 241 -5.45 3.31 -10.17
C TYR A 241 -4.20 3.95 -10.77
N SER A 242 -3.89 5.20 -10.40
CA SER A 242 -2.66 5.90 -10.82
C SER A 242 -1.41 5.27 -10.21
N LEU A 243 -1.49 4.82 -8.94
CA LEU A 243 -0.42 4.05 -8.29
C LEU A 243 -0.15 2.74 -9.04
N LEU A 244 -1.20 1.97 -9.34
CA LEU A 244 -1.07 0.73 -10.12
C LEU A 244 -0.52 0.99 -11.53
N ALA A 245 -1.06 1.99 -12.24
CA ALA A 245 -0.58 2.40 -13.55
C ALA A 245 0.90 2.80 -13.55
N THR A 246 1.41 3.33 -12.43
CA THR A 246 2.84 3.64 -12.26
C THR A 246 3.69 2.37 -12.28
N ILE A 247 3.30 1.33 -11.53
CA ILE A 247 3.99 0.03 -11.49
C ILE A 247 3.89 -0.68 -12.85
N GLU A 248 2.70 -0.67 -13.44
CA GLU A 248 2.44 -1.25 -14.75
C GLU A 248 3.26 -0.60 -15.85
N SER A 249 3.33 0.74 -15.86
CA SER A 249 4.14 1.50 -16.81
C SER A 249 5.63 1.22 -16.64
N ALA A 250 6.11 1.14 -15.39
CA ALA A 250 7.50 0.92 -15.06
C ALA A 250 8.06 -0.38 -15.66
N TRP A 251 7.30 -1.47 -15.51
CA TRP A 251 7.69 -2.78 -16.02
C TRP A 251 7.00 -3.19 -17.32
N LYS A 252 6.24 -2.28 -17.94
CA LYS A 252 5.47 -2.50 -19.17
C LYS A 252 4.55 -3.72 -19.09
N LEU A 253 3.86 -3.86 -17.96
CA LEU A 253 3.04 -5.04 -17.62
C LEU A 253 1.73 -5.15 -18.42
N GLY A 254 1.38 -4.11 -19.18
CA GLY A 254 0.01 -3.91 -19.67
C GLY A 254 -0.84 -3.18 -18.62
N CYS A 255 -2.15 -3.07 -18.85
CA CYS A 255 -3.07 -2.38 -17.95
C CYS A 255 -4.17 -3.33 -17.45
N LEU A 256 -4.74 -3.02 -16.28
CA LEU A 256 -5.91 -3.66 -15.70
C LEU A 256 -7.04 -2.64 -15.51
N LYS A 257 -8.20 -2.92 -16.09
CA LYS A 257 -9.45 -2.18 -15.85
C LYS A 257 -9.27 -0.66 -16.02
N PHE A 258 -9.43 0.15 -14.95
CA PHE A 258 -9.35 1.60 -15.04
C PHE A 258 -7.93 2.11 -15.33
N THR A 259 -6.88 1.33 -15.09
CA THR A 259 -5.52 1.74 -15.49
C THR A 259 -5.35 1.76 -17.02
N CYS A 260 -6.28 1.17 -17.78
CA CYS A 260 -6.33 1.26 -19.23
C CYS A 260 -6.88 2.61 -19.72
N ASP A 261 -7.59 3.37 -18.88
CA ASP A 261 -8.01 4.73 -19.21
C ASP A 261 -6.83 5.69 -19.03
N THR A 262 -5.95 5.70 -20.02
CA THR A 262 -4.79 6.60 -20.02
C THR A 262 -5.18 8.06 -20.24
N VAL A 263 -6.46 8.40 -20.46
CA VAL A 263 -6.93 9.79 -20.53
C VAL A 263 -7.09 10.34 -19.11
N ASN A 264 -7.76 9.59 -18.23
CA ASN A 264 -8.11 10.02 -16.88
C ASN A 264 -7.17 9.50 -15.79
N VAL A 265 -6.61 8.30 -15.97
CA VAL A 265 -5.66 7.68 -15.04
C VAL A 265 -4.24 7.87 -15.57
N LYS A 266 -3.44 8.67 -14.86
CA LYS A 266 -2.06 8.96 -15.24
C LYS A 266 -1.09 8.26 -14.29
N PRO A 267 -0.03 7.59 -14.77
CA PRO A 267 1.04 7.14 -13.89
C PRO A 267 1.73 8.34 -13.24
N MET A 268 2.25 8.15 -12.03
CA MET A 268 2.97 9.16 -11.25
C MET A 268 4.42 9.35 -11.75
N SER A 269 4.63 9.32 -13.06
CA SER A 269 5.96 9.34 -13.69
C SER A 269 6.75 10.63 -13.40
N ASP A 270 6.06 11.72 -13.06
CA ASP A 270 6.68 12.97 -12.63
C ASP A 270 7.33 12.86 -11.24
N LEU A 271 6.81 11.98 -10.37
CA LEU A 271 7.37 11.71 -9.06
C LEU A 271 8.45 10.62 -9.08
N VAL A 272 8.27 9.55 -9.86
CA VAL A 272 9.20 8.40 -9.87
C VAL A 272 10.30 8.49 -10.94
N GLY A 273 10.17 9.38 -11.93
CA GLY A 273 11.09 9.50 -13.07
C GLY A 273 10.67 8.68 -14.30
N GLN A 274 11.11 9.11 -15.49
CA GLN A 274 10.66 8.54 -16.78
C GLN A 274 11.14 7.10 -17.07
N ASN A 275 12.10 6.60 -16.29
CA ASN A 275 12.64 5.24 -16.41
C ASN A 275 12.38 4.39 -15.15
N GLY A 276 11.54 4.89 -14.23
CA GLY A 276 11.13 4.16 -13.03
C GLY A 276 10.34 2.92 -13.37
#